data_AF-A0A9D2F763-F1
#
_entry.id   AF-A0A9D2F763-F1
#
_cell.length_a   1.000
_cell.length_b   1.000
_cell.length_c   1.000
_cell.angle_alpha   90.00
_cell.angle_beta   90.00
_cell.angle_gamma   90.00
#
_symmetry.space_group_name_H-M   'P 1'
#
loop_
_entity.id
_entity.type
_entity.pdbx_description
1 polymer ?
#
loop_
_entity_poly.entity_id
_entity_poly.type
_entity_poly.pdbx_seq_one_letter_code
_entity_poly.pdbx_strand_id
1 'polypeptide(L)'
;EVLIDKDNRINEKIVPSDKKYWIKRPSEREFDDCCNEFWNVSAYVAKGLFRKELFYALDHINQILRPELLRMMSWEVGIRQGFNFSVGKNYKFIGNYISEAELEKIINTFSQSGYKDSWESFGLCCELFRTYSKKVASSFDYKYPEYDEKMTNFVLEVYAKLGEK
;
A
#
# COMPACT_ATOMS: atom_id res chain seq x y z
N GLU A 1 -19.79 11.05 -14.54
CA GLU A 1 -20.83 11.51 -15.47
C GLU A 1 -22.09 10.71 -15.23
N VAL A 2 -23.27 11.33 -15.36
CA VAL A 2 -24.54 10.62 -15.26
C VAL A 2 -24.74 9.87 -16.58
N LEU A 3 -24.70 8.54 -16.54
CA LEU A 3 -24.85 7.71 -17.74
C LEU A 3 -26.32 7.47 -18.10
N ILE A 4 -27.20 7.41 -17.11
CA ILE A 4 -28.65 7.23 -17.29
C ILE A 4 -29.40 7.76 -16.07
N ASP A 5 -30.49 8.48 -16.31
CA ASP A 5 -31.49 8.84 -15.30
C ASP A 5 -32.81 8.15 -15.68
N LYS A 6 -33.09 7.02 -15.06
CA LYS A 6 -34.25 6.19 -15.43
C LYS A 6 -35.58 6.85 -15.06
N ASP A 7 -35.57 7.75 -14.09
CA ASP A 7 -36.77 8.32 -13.49
C ASP A 7 -36.90 9.82 -13.76
N ASN A 8 -36.02 10.40 -14.59
CA ASN A 8 -35.93 11.85 -14.85
C ASN A 8 -35.97 12.70 -13.56
N ARG A 9 -35.29 12.26 -12.50
CA ARG A 9 -35.27 12.95 -11.20
C ARG A 9 -34.17 14.00 -11.12
N ILE A 10 -33.20 13.95 -12.03
CA ILE A 10 -32.07 14.87 -12.07
C ILE A 10 -32.51 16.12 -12.82
N ASN A 11 -32.97 17.11 -12.05
CA ASN A 11 -33.42 18.40 -12.58
C ASN A 11 -32.27 19.37 -12.88
N GLU A 12 -31.06 19.07 -12.40
CA GLU A 12 -29.87 19.91 -12.56
C GLU A 12 -28.67 19.10 -13.06
N LYS A 13 -27.81 19.76 -13.86
CA LYS A 13 -26.59 19.14 -14.39
C LYS A 13 -25.61 18.85 -13.24
N ILE A 14 -25.45 17.58 -12.89
CA ILE A 14 -24.45 17.13 -11.92
C ILE A 14 -23.07 17.28 -12.57
N VAL A 15 -22.30 18.29 -12.14
CA VAL A 15 -20.88 18.43 -12.52
C VAL A 15 -20.06 17.50 -11.65
N PRO A 16 -19.43 16.44 -12.19
CA PRO A 16 -18.58 15.57 -11.40
C PRO A 16 -17.35 16.36 -10.93
N SER A 17 -17.10 16.35 -9.63
CA SER A 17 -15.89 16.92 -9.04
C SER A 17 -15.21 15.85 -8.19
N ASP A 18 -13.93 15.64 -8.44
CA ASP A 18 -13.09 14.70 -7.69
C ASP A 18 -12.35 15.37 -6.53
N LYS A 19 -12.56 16.68 -6.30
CA LYS A 19 -11.90 17.48 -5.25
C LYS A 19 -11.96 16.85 -3.87
N LYS A 20 -13.05 16.16 -3.54
CA LYS A 20 -13.22 15.43 -2.27
C LYS A 20 -12.23 14.27 -2.12
N TYR A 21 -11.78 13.69 -3.22
CA TYR A 21 -10.87 12.54 -3.30
C TYR A 21 -9.43 12.94 -3.60
N TRP A 22 -9.12 14.23 -3.59
CA TRP A 22 -7.74 14.67 -3.72
C TRP A 22 -6.90 14.14 -2.58
N ILE A 23 -5.69 13.70 -2.92
CA ILE A 23 -4.73 13.25 -1.93
C ILE A 23 -4.48 14.42 -0.99
N LYS A 24 -4.52 14.15 0.31
CA LYS A 24 -4.20 15.14 1.32
C LYS A 24 -2.79 14.90 1.83
N ARG A 25 -2.10 15.99 2.15
CA ARG A 25 -0.84 15.94 2.88
C ARG A 25 -1.08 15.20 4.20
N PRO A 26 -0.35 14.11 4.49
CA PRO A 26 -0.50 13.42 5.77
C PRO A 26 0.06 14.29 6.90
N SER A 27 -0.61 14.29 8.04
CA SER A 27 -0.01 14.66 9.32
C SER A 27 1.02 13.61 9.75
N GLU A 28 1.92 13.97 10.67
CA GLU A 28 2.89 13.04 11.26
C GLU A 28 2.20 11.81 11.88
N ARG A 29 1.05 12.03 12.54
CA ARG A 29 0.24 10.95 13.11
C ARG A 29 -0.34 10.02 12.05
N GLU A 30 -0.92 10.56 10.97
CA GLU A 30 -1.46 9.71 9.89
C GLU A 30 -0.36 8.89 9.20
N PHE A 31 0.84 9.47 9.08
CA PHE A 31 2.02 8.77 8.58
C PHE A 31 2.42 7.63 9.51
N ASP A 32 2.55 7.88 10.82
CA ASP A 32 2.89 6.83 11.80
C ASP A 32 1.80 5.74 11.87
N ASP A 33 0.52 6.11 11.83
CA ASP A 33 -0.59 5.15 11.82
C ASP A 33 -0.50 4.21 10.60
N CYS A 34 -0.17 4.74 9.41
CA CYS A 34 0.04 3.96 8.18
C CYS A 34 1.23 3.00 8.31
N CYS A 35 2.35 3.47 8.84
CA CYS A 35 3.50 2.62 9.10
C CYS A 35 3.20 1.53 10.13
N ASN A 36 2.52 1.87 11.23
CA ASN A 36 2.19 0.95 12.30
C ASN A 36 1.25 -0.16 11.80
N GLU A 37 0.22 0.21 11.02
CA GLU A 37 -0.71 -0.77 10.44
C GLU A 37 0.02 -1.74 9.51
N PHE A 38 0.87 -1.22 8.61
CA PHE A 38 1.63 -2.04 7.67
C PHE A 38 2.55 -3.05 8.40
N TRP A 39 3.38 -2.57 9.34
CA TRP A 39 4.36 -3.42 10.00
C TRP A 39 3.72 -4.39 11.00
N ASN A 40 2.70 -3.99 11.76
CA ASN A 40 2.02 -4.92 12.66
C ASN A 40 1.39 -6.09 11.90
N VAL A 41 0.72 -5.81 10.78
CA VAL A 41 0.04 -6.85 9.99
C VAL A 41 1.03 -7.70 9.20
N SER A 42 2.22 -7.19 8.89
CA SER A 42 3.30 -7.99 8.28
C SER A 42 3.66 -9.23 9.11
N ALA A 43 3.56 -9.14 10.45
CA ALA A 43 3.76 -10.27 11.35
C ALA A 43 2.73 -11.39 11.14
N TYR A 44 1.48 -11.02 10.82
CA TYR A 44 0.40 -11.98 10.57
C TYR A 44 0.59 -12.69 9.24
N VAL A 45 1.01 -11.95 8.20
CA VAL A 45 1.39 -12.53 6.91
C VAL A 45 2.51 -13.55 7.08
N ALA A 46 3.60 -13.18 7.76
CA ALA A 46 4.73 -14.08 8.01
C ALA A 46 4.32 -15.35 8.77
N LYS A 47 3.51 -15.19 9.84
CA LYS A 47 2.97 -16.32 10.62
C LYS A 47 2.07 -17.22 9.77
N GLY A 48 1.18 -16.65 8.96
CA GLY A 48 0.27 -17.39 8.09
C GLY A 48 1.04 -18.22 7.05
N LEU A 49 2.00 -17.61 6.37
CA LEU A 49 2.85 -18.31 5.40
C LEU A 49 3.66 -19.44 6.05
N PHE A 50 4.24 -19.21 7.23
CA PHE A 50 4.97 -20.23 7.99
C PHE A 50 4.10 -21.40 8.44
N ARG A 51 2.84 -21.13 8.81
CA ARG A 51 1.87 -22.14 9.26
C ARG A 51 1.18 -22.87 8.12
N LYS A 52 1.51 -22.55 6.86
CA LYS A 52 0.81 -23.07 5.68
C LYS A 52 -0.68 -22.67 5.66
N GLU A 53 -0.97 -21.44 6.07
CA GLU A 53 -2.29 -20.81 6.06
C GLU A 53 -2.36 -19.78 4.92
N LEU A 54 -2.30 -20.26 3.66
CA LEU A 54 -2.14 -19.40 2.49
C LEU A 54 -3.23 -18.32 2.37
N PHE A 55 -4.51 -18.70 2.42
CA PHE A 55 -5.62 -17.74 2.28
C PHE A 55 -5.60 -16.65 3.36
N TYR A 56 -5.26 -17.02 4.60
CA TYR A 56 -5.11 -16.07 5.70
C TYR A 56 -4.01 -15.05 5.39
N ALA A 57 -2.84 -15.50 4.93
CA ALA A 57 -1.75 -14.60 4.55
C ALA A 57 -2.14 -13.71 3.36
N LEU A 58 -2.76 -14.28 2.32
CA LEU A 58 -3.18 -13.54 1.13
C LEU A 58 -4.21 -12.46 1.44
N ASP A 59 -5.18 -12.74 2.31
CA ASP A 59 -6.17 -11.74 2.74
C ASP A 59 -5.50 -10.54 3.42
N HIS A 60 -4.54 -10.76 4.31
CA HIS A 60 -3.83 -9.67 4.97
C HIS A 60 -2.94 -8.88 3.99
N ILE A 61 -2.31 -9.56 3.02
CA ILE A 61 -1.56 -8.86 1.95
C ILE A 61 -2.52 -7.98 1.12
N ASN A 62 -3.62 -8.56 0.67
CA ASN A 62 -4.54 -7.93 -0.28
C ASN A 62 -5.36 -6.79 0.35
N GLN A 63 -5.80 -6.96 1.59
CA GLN A 63 -6.73 -6.04 2.24
C GLN A 63 -6.04 -5.00 3.13
N ILE A 64 -4.77 -5.22 3.53
CA ILE A 64 -4.08 -4.32 4.46
C ILE A 64 -2.73 -3.85 3.91
N LEU A 65 -1.76 -4.76 3.72
CA LEU A 65 -0.39 -4.34 3.33
C LEU A 65 -0.37 -3.57 2.01
N ARG A 66 -1.00 -4.11 0.96
CA ARG A 66 -1.00 -3.48 -0.36
C ARG A 66 -1.76 -2.15 -0.36
N PRO A 67 -2.94 -2.04 0.28
CA PRO A 67 -3.61 -0.75 0.48
C PRO A 67 -2.79 0.31 1.22
N GLU A 68 -2.09 -0.05 2.31
CA GLU A 68 -1.23 0.91 3.03
C GLU A 68 0.03 1.26 2.22
N LEU A 69 0.60 0.32 1.46
CA LEU A 69 1.65 0.62 0.49
C LEU A 69 1.18 1.63 -0.56
N LEU A 70 0.03 1.40 -1.19
CA LEU A 70 -0.51 2.32 -2.18
C LEU A 70 -0.85 3.69 -1.58
N ARG A 71 -1.30 3.73 -0.32
CA ARG A 71 -1.48 4.98 0.43
C ARG A 71 -0.18 5.73 0.60
N MET A 72 0.87 5.06 1.08
CA MET A 72 2.21 5.65 1.25
C MET A 72 2.78 6.18 -0.08
N MET A 73 2.63 5.39 -1.15
CA MET A 73 3.00 5.80 -2.51
C MET A 73 2.21 7.02 -2.98
N SER A 74 0.90 7.09 -2.69
CA SER A 74 0.08 8.23 -3.06
C SER A 74 0.55 9.53 -2.38
N TRP A 75 1.04 9.44 -1.14
CA TRP A 75 1.63 10.60 -0.46
C TRP A 75 2.95 11.04 -1.08
N GLU A 76 3.82 10.09 -1.45
CA GLU A 76 5.05 10.40 -2.19
C GLU A 76 4.75 11.08 -3.53
N VAL A 77 3.75 10.59 -4.26
CA VAL A 77 3.31 11.23 -5.51
C VAL A 77 2.77 12.63 -5.22
N GLY A 78 1.97 12.79 -4.15
CA GLY A 78 1.45 14.10 -3.73
C GLY A 78 2.55 15.09 -3.35
N ILE A 79 3.67 14.63 -2.78
CA ILE A 79 4.87 15.46 -2.54
C ILE A 79 5.47 15.95 -3.86
N ARG A 80 5.60 15.08 -4.87
CA ARG A 80 6.21 15.43 -6.16
C ARG A 80 5.34 16.33 -7.04
N GLN A 81 4.03 16.09 -7.06
CA GLN A 81 3.09 16.70 -8.01
C GLN A 81 2.22 17.80 -7.39
N GLY A 82 2.17 17.88 -6.05
CA GLY A 82 1.27 18.74 -5.30
C GLY A 82 -0.08 18.06 -4.99
N PHE A 83 -0.64 18.34 -3.81
CA PHE A 83 -1.85 17.71 -3.25
C PHE A 83 -3.17 18.20 -3.89
N ASN A 84 -3.21 18.35 -5.21
CA ASN A 84 -4.30 18.99 -5.96
C ASN A 84 -4.98 18.05 -6.98
N PHE A 85 -4.81 16.73 -6.83
CA PHE A 85 -5.39 15.72 -7.72
C PHE A 85 -5.71 14.43 -6.94
N SER A 86 -6.47 13.53 -7.56
CA SER A 86 -6.79 12.21 -7.02
C SER A 86 -6.07 11.09 -7.78
N VAL A 87 -5.60 10.07 -7.07
CA VAL A 87 -5.15 8.78 -7.67
C VAL A 87 -6.31 7.85 -8.03
N GLY A 88 -7.55 8.34 -7.92
CA GLY A 88 -8.76 7.59 -8.21
C GLY A 88 -9.11 6.57 -7.13
N LYS A 89 -10.37 6.12 -7.14
CA LYS A 89 -10.84 5.05 -6.24
C LYS A 89 -9.97 3.79 -6.42
N ASN A 90 -9.56 3.20 -5.30
CA ASN A 90 -8.66 2.03 -5.27
C ASN A 90 -7.35 2.26 -6.04
N TYR A 91 -6.83 3.49 -6.05
CA TYR A 91 -5.54 3.83 -6.65
C TYR A 91 -5.43 3.53 -8.15
N LYS A 92 -6.57 3.44 -8.85
CA LYS A 92 -6.63 3.04 -10.27
C LYS A 92 -5.82 3.92 -11.23
N PHE A 93 -5.42 5.13 -10.81
CA PHE A 93 -4.61 6.05 -11.60
C PHE A 93 -3.18 6.21 -11.10
N ILE A 94 -2.75 5.45 -10.08
CA ILE A 94 -1.40 5.59 -9.51
C ILE A 94 -0.30 5.35 -10.55
N GLY A 95 -0.55 4.43 -11.50
CA GLY A 95 0.36 4.12 -12.61
C GLY A 95 0.68 5.32 -13.52
N ASN A 96 -0.19 6.34 -13.55
CA ASN A 96 0.04 7.54 -14.36
C ASN A 96 1.08 8.50 -13.74
N TYR A 97 1.49 8.26 -12.50
CA TYR A 97 2.33 9.19 -11.73
C TYR A 97 3.66 8.59 -11.25
N ILE A 98 3.91 7.33 -11.57
CA ILE A 98 5.11 6.58 -11.22
C ILE A 98 5.81 6.12 -12.51
N SER A 99 7.08 5.77 -12.42
CA SER A 99 7.82 5.21 -13.55
C SER A 99 7.32 3.80 -13.91
N GLU A 100 7.57 3.38 -15.15
CA GLU A 100 7.25 2.02 -15.61
C GLU A 100 7.92 0.94 -14.74
N ALA A 101 9.18 1.18 -14.33
CA ALA A 101 9.90 0.29 -13.43
C ALA A 101 9.25 0.20 -12.03
N GLU A 102 8.73 1.30 -11.49
CA GLU A 102 7.98 1.28 -10.22
C GLU A 102 6.64 0.56 -10.38
N LEU A 103 5.95 0.78 -11.50
CA LEU A 103 4.70 0.08 -11.81
C LEU A 103 4.90 -1.42 -11.91
N GLU A 104 5.95 -1.87 -12.60
CA GLU A 104 6.32 -3.29 -12.71
C GLU A 104 6.58 -3.90 -11.32
N LYS A 105 7.33 -3.21 -10.45
CA LYS A 105 7.54 -3.66 -9.07
C LYS A 105 6.22 -3.81 -8.31
N ILE A 106 5.28 -2.88 -8.44
CA ILE A 106 3.96 -3.00 -7.79
C ILE A 106 3.20 -4.19 -8.36
N ILE A 107 3.17 -4.37 -9.70
CA ILE A 107 2.49 -5.49 -10.35
C ILE A 107 3.06 -6.82 -9.84
N ASN A 108 4.38 -6.93 -9.68
CA ASN A 108 5.03 -8.12 -9.14
C ASN A 108 4.61 -8.43 -7.69
N THR A 109 4.07 -7.47 -6.92
CA THR A 109 3.48 -7.76 -5.60
C THR A 109 2.15 -8.53 -5.66
N PHE A 110 1.58 -8.75 -6.86
CA PHE A 110 0.38 -9.56 -7.05
C PHE A 110 0.67 -11.01 -7.46
N SER A 111 1.93 -11.36 -7.71
CA SER A 111 2.34 -12.74 -8.02
C SER A 111 2.20 -13.64 -6.79
N GLN A 112 1.08 -14.36 -6.69
CA GLN A 112 0.69 -15.11 -5.48
C GLN A 112 0.14 -16.51 -5.82
N SER A 113 0.69 -17.18 -6.85
CA SER A 113 0.25 -18.51 -7.30
C SER A 113 0.57 -19.67 -6.35
N GLY A 114 1.39 -19.43 -5.32
CA GLY A 114 1.72 -20.43 -4.30
C GLY A 114 2.53 -19.83 -3.15
N TYR A 115 2.99 -20.68 -2.23
CA TYR A 115 3.72 -20.23 -1.02
C TYR A 115 5.00 -19.48 -1.35
N LYS A 116 5.80 -19.97 -2.31
CA LYS A 116 7.05 -19.33 -2.71
C LYS A 116 6.77 -17.92 -3.25
N ASP A 117 5.88 -17.82 -4.24
CA ASP A 117 5.51 -16.56 -4.86
C ASP A 117 4.88 -15.60 -3.83
N SER A 118 4.11 -16.12 -2.86
CA SER A 118 3.53 -15.30 -1.79
C SER A 118 4.58 -14.73 -0.83
N TRP A 119 5.64 -15.49 -0.54
CA TRP A 119 6.79 -14.98 0.22
C TRP A 119 7.54 -13.90 -0.54
N GLU A 120 7.76 -14.10 -1.85
CA GLU A 120 8.41 -13.11 -2.72
C GLU A 120 7.58 -11.82 -2.83
N SER A 121 6.27 -11.95 -3.07
CA SER A 121 5.29 -10.85 -3.07
C SER A 121 5.29 -10.09 -1.74
N PHE A 122 5.29 -10.80 -0.61
CA PHE A 122 5.36 -10.19 0.70
C PHE A 122 6.67 -9.43 0.95
N GLY A 123 7.81 -10.01 0.57
CA GLY A 123 9.12 -9.36 0.64
C GLY A 123 9.16 -8.08 -0.18
N LEU A 124 8.63 -8.11 -1.40
CA LEU A 124 8.56 -6.96 -2.29
C LEU A 124 7.66 -5.84 -1.73
N CYS A 125 6.53 -6.19 -1.12
CA CYS A 125 5.72 -5.22 -0.38
C CYS A 125 6.53 -4.52 0.72
N CYS A 126 7.32 -5.27 1.50
CA CYS A 126 8.14 -4.70 2.58
C CYS A 126 9.25 -3.78 2.04
N GLU A 127 9.93 -4.18 0.96
CA GLU A 127 10.96 -3.36 0.30
C GLU A 127 10.38 -2.03 -0.21
N LEU A 128 9.28 -2.11 -0.95
CA LEU A 128 8.62 -0.93 -1.51
C LEU A 128 8.12 -0.03 -0.38
N PHE A 129 7.45 -0.59 0.64
CA PHE A 129 6.92 0.20 1.75
C PHE A 129 8.02 0.96 2.46
N ARG A 130 9.15 0.30 2.78
CA ARG A 130 10.33 0.94 3.39
C ARG A 130 10.89 2.06 2.52
N THR A 131 10.96 1.84 1.20
CA THR A 131 11.48 2.83 0.27
C THR A 131 10.61 4.09 0.25
N TYR A 132 9.29 3.94 0.11
CA TYR A 132 8.36 5.07 0.04
C TYR A 132 8.18 5.77 1.39
N SER A 133 8.06 5.02 2.48
CA SER A 133 7.92 5.61 3.83
C SER A 133 9.14 6.43 4.24
N LYS A 134 10.37 6.00 3.89
CA LYS A 134 11.59 6.80 4.11
C LYS A 134 11.60 8.09 3.28
N LYS A 135 11.16 8.04 2.01
CA LYS A 135 11.03 9.24 1.17
C LYS A 135 10.04 10.23 1.76
N VAL A 136 8.86 9.76 2.19
CA VAL A 136 7.81 10.59 2.79
C VAL A 136 8.29 11.20 4.12
N ALA A 137 8.87 10.39 5.01
CA ALA A 137 9.42 10.86 6.28
C ALA A 137 10.46 11.97 6.08
N SER A 138 11.41 11.74 5.16
CA SER A 138 12.47 12.72 4.86
C SER A 138 11.92 14.00 4.23
N SER A 139 10.88 13.90 3.40
CA SER A 139 10.29 15.06 2.72
C SER A 139 9.47 15.96 3.65
N PHE A 140 8.93 15.41 4.74
CA PHE A 140 8.14 16.15 5.72
C PHE A 140 8.82 16.36 7.06
N ASP A 141 10.06 15.90 7.21
CA ASP A 141 10.82 15.92 8.48
C ASP A 141 10.09 15.18 9.61
N TYR A 142 9.43 14.06 9.28
CA TYR A 142 8.78 13.19 10.25
C TYR A 142 9.75 12.14 10.79
N LYS A 143 9.57 11.71 12.05
CA LYS A 143 10.37 10.63 12.61
C LYS A 143 10.07 9.32 11.89
N TYR A 144 11.09 8.68 11.31
CA TYR A 144 10.94 7.34 10.76
C TYR A 144 10.75 6.30 11.88
N PRO A 145 9.79 5.38 11.79
CA PRO A 145 9.49 4.50 12.91
C PRO A 145 10.53 3.40 13.14
N GLU A 146 10.86 3.15 14.41
CA GLU A 146 11.87 2.16 14.83
C GLU A 146 11.35 0.71 14.72
N TYR A 147 10.04 0.51 14.57
CA TYR A 147 9.45 -0.83 14.49
C TYR A 147 9.64 -1.52 13.13
N ASP A 148 10.04 -0.81 12.07
CA ASP A 148 10.44 -1.43 10.79
C ASP A 148 11.53 -2.48 11.01
N GLU A 149 12.64 -2.10 11.66
CA GLU A 149 13.78 -2.97 11.86
C GLU A 149 13.43 -4.18 12.74
N LYS A 150 12.72 -3.93 13.84
CA LYS A 150 12.25 -5.00 14.75
C LYS A 150 11.36 -6.00 14.01
N MET A 151 10.45 -5.52 13.20
CA MET A 151 9.52 -6.37 12.47
C MET A 151 10.19 -7.11 11.32
N THR A 152 11.13 -6.46 10.64
CA THR A 152 11.93 -7.08 9.59
C THR A 152 12.74 -8.25 10.13
N ASN A 153 13.39 -8.07 11.28
CA ASN A 153 14.12 -9.14 11.95
C ASN A 153 13.20 -10.30 12.30
N PHE A 154 12.01 -10.03 12.85
CA PHE A 154 11.01 -11.07 13.11
C PHE A 154 10.61 -11.84 11.84
N VAL A 155 10.34 -11.14 10.74
CA VAL A 155 9.97 -11.77 9.46
C VAL A 155 11.11 -12.65 8.92
N LEU A 156 12.35 -12.16 8.98
CA LEU A 156 13.54 -12.91 8.55
C LEU A 156 13.78 -14.16 9.40
N GLU A 157 13.60 -14.07 10.72
CA GLU A 157 13.70 -15.22 11.62
C GLU A 157 12.64 -16.29 11.29
N VAL A 158 11.41 -15.87 11.01
CA VAL A 158 10.33 -16.78 10.61
C VAL A 158 10.65 -17.44 9.27
N TYR A 159 11.19 -16.67 8.32
CA TYR A 159 11.60 -17.18 7.01
C TYR A 159 12.76 -18.19 7.11
N ALA A 160 13.78 -17.91 7.92
CA ALA A 160 14.93 -18.80 8.11
C ALA A 160 14.49 -20.17 8.65
N LYS A 161 13.54 -20.21 9.59
CA LYS A 161 12.95 -21.45 10.13
C LYS A 161 12.18 -22.28 9.09
N LEU A 162 11.83 -21.69 7.93
CA LEU A 162 11.20 -22.41 6.84
C LEU A 162 12.19 -23.35 6.13
N GLY A 163 13.48 -22.98 6.08
CA GLY A 163 14.54 -23.78 5.46
C GLY A 163 15.04 -24.95 6.33
N GLU A 164 14.63 -24.98 7.60
CA GLU A 164 14.96 -26.05 8.55
C GLU A 164 13.92 -27.20 8.57
N LYS A 165 12.83 -27.08 7.80
CA LYS A 165 11.74 -28.06 7.67
C LYS A 165 11.71 -28.72 6.30
#